data_AF-A0A6I1Z4A0-F1
#
_entry.id   AF-A0A6I1Z4A0-F1
#
_cell.length_a   1.000
_cell.length_b   1.000
_cell.length_c   1.000
_cell.angle_alpha   90.00
_cell.angle_beta   90.00
_cell.angle_gamma   90.00
#
_symmetry.space_group_name_H-M   'P 1'
#
loop_
_entity.id
_entity.type
_entity.pdbx_description
1 polymer ?
#
loop_
_entity_poly.entity_id
_entity_poly.type
_entity_poly.pdbx_seq_one_letter_code
_entity_poly.pdbx_strand_id
1 'polypeptide(L)'
;MTAIVAWSEWQALEKSYVANLPQSPGIYQVSCQATDCVVYIGSATGREGLRQRLSQRVDNPKKYLSAYEKRLRQQNCRLMFRYAEATSRTQALDWETAEINEYRNHHGHLPPGNKMTPRRAPDWSEEEVRVLLDRPDLADEEVAKILIGRSTGAIGVVRAGVHSFHLGGNVSMLSKMMLNYLQRRREPLRCPVCKATF
;
A
#
# COMPACT_ATOMS: atom_id res chain seq x y z
N MET A 1 -5.72 -0.68 12.71
CA MET A 1 -4.57 0.11 12.19
C MET A 1 -4.15 1.06 13.28
N THR A 2 -2.88 1.05 13.70
CA THR A 2 -2.37 1.98 14.71
C THR A 2 -2.14 3.32 14.04
N ALA A 3 -2.79 4.38 14.53
CA ALA A 3 -2.57 5.74 14.02
C ALA A 3 -1.10 6.16 14.20
N ILE A 4 -0.62 7.05 13.33
CA ILE A 4 0.68 7.68 13.51
C ILE A 4 0.58 8.60 14.73
N VAL A 5 1.42 8.34 15.74
CA VAL A 5 1.29 8.99 17.06
C VAL A 5 1.81 10.43 17.03
N ALA A 6 2.89 10.69 16.30
CA ALA A 6 3.45 12.03 16.16
C ALA A 6 4.30 12.13 14.88
N TRP A 7 4.02 13.15 14.08
CA TRP A 7 4.89 13.58 12.99
C TRP A 7 5.92 14.58 13.52
N SER A 8 7.12 14.56 12.96
CA SER A 8 8.07 15.66 13.13
C SER A 8 7.54 16.93 12.46
N GLU A 9 8.10 18.07 12.86
CA GLU A 9 7.99 19.31 12.07
C GLU A 9 8.57 19.12 10.66
N TRP A 10 8.10 19.94 9.72
CA TRP A 10 8.65 20.00 8.37
C TRP A 10 10.04 20.65 8.39
N GLN A 11 11.00 19.97 7.77
CA GLN A 11 12.40 20.41 7.69
C GLN A 11 12.88 20.37 6.24
N ALA A 12 13.91 21.14 5.90
CA ALA A 12 14.47 21.10 4.56
C ALA A 12 15.15 19.74 4.30
N LEU A 13 14.93 19.16 3.11
CA LEU A 13 15.57 17.91 2.70
C LEU A 13 17.04 18.15 2.33
N GLU A 14 17.86 18.37 3.36
CA GLU A 14 19.25 18.79 3.31
C GLU A 14 20.11 17.98 4.29
N LYS A 15 21.42 17.94 4.00
CA LYS A 15 22.37 17.07 4.71
C LYS A 15 22.44 17.35 6.21
N SER A 16 22.36 18.62 6.61
CA SER A 16 22.41 19.06 8.02
C SER A 16 21.27 18.47 8.86
N TYR A 17 20.03 18.50 8.35
CA TYR A 17 18.87 17.93 9.03
C TYR A 17 18.90 16.40 9.00
N VAL A 18 19.20 15.83 7.83
CA VAL A 18 19.18 14.37 7.64
C VAL A 18 20.23 13.66 8.51
N ALA A 19 21.40 14.28 8.76
CA ALA A 19 22.45 13.70 9.60
C ALA A 19 22.01 13.39 11.04
N ASN A 20 21.02 14.13 11.56
CA ASN A 20 20.53 14.00 12.93
C ASN A 20 19.32 13.06 13.08
N LEU A 21 18.83 12.48 11.97
CA LEU A 21 17.66 11.61 12.01
C LEU A 21 17.93 10.30 12.73
N PRO A 22 16.90 9.64 13.29
CA PRO A 22 17.06 8.32 13.87
C PRO A 22 17.39 7.26 12.79
N GLN A 23 18.09 6.20 13.20
CA GLN A 23 18.33 5.01 12.36
C GLN A 23 17.22 3.94 12.53
N SER A 24 16.11 4.29 13.18
CA SER A 24 14.95 3.44 13.37
C SER A 24 14.12 3.32 12.07
N PRO A 25 13.29 2.27 11.96
CA PRO A 25 12.26 2.22 10.93
C PRO A 25 11.29 3.40 11.05
N GLY A 26 10.68 3.80 9.94
CA GLY A 26 9.68 4.85 9.98
C GLY A 26 9.06 5.17 8.64
N ILE A 27 8.13 6.10 8.66
CA ILE A 27 7.50 6.70 7.48
C ILE A 27 8.01 8.14 7.33
N TYR A 28 8.09 8.62 6.10
CA TYR A 28 8.39 10.02 5.80
C TYR A 28 7.51 10.53 4.66
N GLN A 29 7.26 11.83 4.71
CA GLN A 29 6.65 12.59 3.62
C GLN A 29 7.66 13.58 3.07
N VAL A 30 7.52 13.89 1.78
CA VAL A 30 8.24 14.97 1.11
C VAL A 30 7.21 15.93 0.55
N SER A 31 7.42 17.22 0.72
CA SER A 31 6.60 18.29 0.13
C SER A 31 7.45 19.28 -0.65
N CYS A 32 6.81 20.13 -1.45
CA CYS A 32 7.44 21.26 -2.11
C CYS A 32 7.09 22.55 -1.36
N GLN A 33 8.09 23.26 -0.84
CA GLN A 33 7.91 24.45 0.02
C GLN A 33 7.00 25.52 -0.62
N ALA A 34 7.08 25.69 -1.95
CA ALA A 34 6.28 26.70 -2.65
C ALA A 34 4.78 26.38 -2.72
N THR A 35 4.41 25.10 -2.61
CA THR A 35 3.02 24.64 -2.80
C THR A 35 2.41 24.04 -1.53
N ASP A 36 3.24 23.75 -0.54
CA ASP A 36 2.91 22.97 0.66
C ASP A 36 2.25 21.61 0.40
N CYS A 37 2.28 21.13 -0.85
CA CYS A 37 1.67 19.88 -1.24
C CYS A 37 2.63 18.72 -0.97
N VAL A 38 2.12 17.65 -0.36
CA VAL A 38 2.86 16.37 -0.26
C VAL A 38 3.05 15.79 -1.66
N VAL A 39 4.31 15.58 -2.03
CA VAL A 39 4.71 15.09 -3.36
C VAL A 39 5.13 13.64 -3.33
N TYR A 40 5.55 13.13 -2.17
CA TYR A 40 5.98 11.74 -2.03
C TYR A 40 5.78 11.27 -0.59
N ILE A 41 5.35 10.02 -0.44
CA ILE A 41 5.21 9.32 0.84
C ILE A 41 6.00 8.02 0.73
N GLY A 42 6.82 7.70 1.72
CA GLY A 42 7.59 6.46 1.72
C GLY A 42 7.91 5.94 3.10
N SER A 43 8.27 4.66 3.15
CA SER A 43 8.83 4.05 4.36
C SER A 43 10.35 3.87 4.25
N ALA A 44 10.96 3.78 5.43
CA ALA A 44 12.35 3.40 5.64
C ALA A 44 12.37 2.12 6.49
N THR A 45 12.45 0.96 5.83
CA THR A 45 12.33 -0.37 6.46
C THR A 45 13.65 -1.15 6.52
N GLY A 46 14.72 -0.58 5.96
CA GLY A 46 16.03 -1.20 5.93
C GLY A 46 16.72 -1.16 7.28
N ARG A 47 17.83 -1.90 7.43
CA ARG A 47 18.64 -1.95 8.66
C ARG A 47 19.15 -0.58 9.13
N GLU A 48 19.20 0.40 8.23
CA GLU A 48 19.76 1.73 8.54
C GLU A 48 18.68 2.83 8.59
N GLY A 49 17.39 2.46 8.50
CA GLY A 49 16.25 3.29 8.89
C GLY A 49 16.08 4.60 8.13
N LEU A 50 15.39 5.55 8.79
CA LEU A 50 15.03 6.86 8.25
C LEU A 50 16.26 7.66 7.79
N ARG A 51 17.31 7.71 8.62
CA ARG A 51 18.56 8.43 8.30
C ARG A 51 19.14 7.99 6.96
N GLN A 52 19.43 6.70 6.77
CA GLN A 52 20.03 6.26 5.51
C GLN A 52 19.10 6.51 4.32
N ARG A 53 17.80 6.23 4.47
CA ARG A 53 16.83 6.37 3.39
C ARG A 53 16.74 7.81 2.90
N LEU A 54 16.75 8.78 3.80
CA LEU A 54 16.74 10.20 3.46
C LEU A 54 18.11 10.70 3.02
N SER A 55 19.22 10.19 3.57
CA SER A 55 20.59 10.50 3.10
C SER A 55 20.76 10.11 1.64
N GLN A 56 20.28 8.93 1.23
CA GLN A 56 20.31 8.49 -0.17
C GLN A 56 19.65 9.49 -1.12
N ARG A 57 18.54 10.12 -0.70
CA ARG A 57 17.82 11.13 -1.50
C ARG A 57 18.60 12.45 -1.59
N VAL A 58 19.33 12.83 -0.54
CA VAL A 58 20.18 14.02 -0.52
C VAL A 58 21.46 13.80 -1.32
N ASP A 59 22.16 12.69 -1.09
CA ASP A 59 23.49 12.42 -1.63
C ASP A 59 23.46 11.94 -3.09
N ASN A 60 22.42 11.20 -3.49
CA ASN A 60 22.27 10.73 -4.87
C ASN A 60 20.84 10.96 -5.40
N PRO A 61 20.43 12.22 -5.59
CA PRO A 61 19.08 12.56 -6.00
C PRO A 61 18.72 12.02 -7.38
N LYS A 62 19.70 11.82 -8.27
CA LYS A 62 19.49 11.22 -9.59
C LYS A 62 18.96 9.79 -9.48
N LYS A 63 19.38 9.02 -8.49
CA LYS A 63 18.93 7.64 -8.28
C LYS A 63 17.69 7.54 -7.40
N TYR A 64 17.61 8.34 -6.34
CA TYR A 64 16.65 8.10 -5.25
C TYR A 64 15.46 9.05 -5.20
N LEU A 65 15.43 10.13 -5.98
CA LEU A 65 14.23 10.95 -6.15
C LEU A 65 13.33 10.39 -7.26
N SER A 66 12.02 10.57 -7.12
CA SER A 66 11.08 10.32 -8.21
C SER A 66 11.32 11.29 -9.38
N ALA A 67 10.75 10.99 -10.55
CA ALA A 67 10.83 11.90 -11.70
C ALA A 67 10.17 13.26 -11.40
N TYR A 68 9.08 13.25 -10.62
CA TYR A 68 8.37 14.46 -10.23
C TYR A 68 9.21 15.35 -9.30
N GLU A 69 9.81 14.76 -8.26
CA GLU A 69 10.68 15.51 -7.34
C GLU A 69 11.92 16.10 -8.03
N LYS A 70 12.49 15.39 -9.01
CA LYS A 70 13.58 15.92 -9.83
C LYS A 70 13.14 17.16 -10.62
N ARG A 71 11.95 17.13 -11.22
CA ARG A 71 11.37 18.27 -11.94
C ARG A 71 11.17 19.47 -11.02
N LEU A 72 10.63 19.24 -9.82
CA LEU A 72 10.45 20.30 -8.82
C LEU A 72 11.78 20.96 -8.44
N ARG A 73 12.85 20.17 -8.24
CA ARG A 73 14.18 20.73 -8.00
C ARG A 73 14.73 21.54 -9.18
N GLN A 74 14.49 21.11 -10.42
CA GLN A 74 14.87 21.87 -11.62
C GLN A 74 14.12 23.20 -11.72
N GLN A 75 12.92 23.29 -11.14
CA GLN A 75 12.12 24.50 -11.03
C GLN A 75 12.47 25.34 -9.78
N ASN A 76 13.62 25.09 -9.15
CA ASN A 76 14.06 25.73 -7.92
C ASN A 76 13.10 25.55 -6.73
N CYS A 77 12.21 24.55 -6.73
CA CYS A 77 11.45 24.24 -5.53
C CYS A 77 12.34 23.55 -4.49
N ARG A 78 12.37 24.12 -3.28
CA ARG A 78 12.98 23.49 -2.11
C ARG A 78 12.08 22.36 -1.63
N LEU A 79 12.63 21.14 -1.60
CA LEU A 79 11.94 19.99 -1.04
C LEU A 79 12.07 20.00 0.48
N MET A 80 10.94 19.81 1.15
CA MET A 80 10.85 19.65 2.59
C MET A 80 10.50 18.20 2.93
N PHE A 81 10.79 17.74 4.13
CA PHE A 81 10.38 16.44 4.63
C PHE A 81 9.92 16.50 6.08
N ARG A 82 9.07 15.55 6.47
CA ARG A 82 8.76 15.21 7.86
C ARG A 82 8.71 13.70 8.00
N TYR A 83 8.82 13.19 9.21
CA TYR A 83 8.86 11.75 9.47
C TYR A 83 8.14 11.36 10.76
N ALA A 84 7.83 10.07 10.89
CA ALA A 84 7.39 9.45 12.13
C ALA A 84 8.12 8.12 12.33
N GLU A 85 8.59 7.87 13.56
CA GLU A 85 9.32 6.65 13.92
C GLU A 85 8.37 5.50 14.22
N ALA A 86 8.66 4.35 13.63
CA ALA A 86 7.92 3.11 13.87
C ALA A 86 8.74 2.18 14.76
N THR A 87 8.06 1.39 15.58
CA THR A 87 8.68 0.36 16.44
C THR A 87 9.12 -0.86 15.64
N SER A 88 8.63 -1.03 14.41
CA SER A 88 8.97 -2.15 13.55
C SER A 88 8.88 -1.81 12.06
N ARG A 89 9.53 -2.64 11.24
CA ARG A 89 9.41 -2.61 9.78
C ARG A 89 7.96 -2.76 9.32
N THR A 90 7.22 -3.70 9.93
CA THR A 90 5.82 -3.96 9.54
C THR A 90 4.96 -2.73 9.81
N GLN A 91 5.10 -2.10 10.98
CA GLN A 91 4.38 -0.88 11.30
C GLN A 91 4.72 0.27 10.33
N ALA A 92 5.99 0.44 9.95
CA ALA A 92 6.36 1.47 8.97
C ALA A 92 5.69 1.26 7.59
N LEU A 93 5.54 0.00 7.15
CA LEU A 93 4.84 -0.34 5.90
C LEU A 93 3.32 -0.15 6.01
N ASP A 94 2.75 -0.53 7.14
CA ASP A 94 1.32 -0.35 7.42
C ASP A 94 0.97 1.14 7.44
N TRP A 95 1.80 1.96 8.10
CA TRP A 95 1.66 3.41 8.09
C TRP A 95 1.82 4.01 6.70
N GLU A 96 2.84 3.60 5.92
CA GLU A 96 3.00 4.09 4.54
C GLU A 96 1.76 3.79 3.69
N THR A 97 1.18 2.61 3.86
CA THR A 97 -0.02 2.19 3.14
C THR A 97 -1.24 3.00 3.59
N ALA A 98 -1.43 3.17 4.90
CA ALA A 98 -2.51 3.95 5.48
C ALA A 98 -2.45 5.41 4.99
N GLU A 99 -1.29 6.05 5.10
CA GLU A 99 -1.10 7.46 4.72
C GLU A 99 -1.33 7.70 3.23
N ILE A 100 -0.87 6.79 2.36
CA ILE A 100 -1.12 6.90 0.93
C ILE A 100 -2.58 6.71 0.59
N ASN A 101 -3.28 5.80 1.28
CA ASN A 101 -4.72 5.62 1.10
C ASN A 101 -5.49 6.85 1.58
N GLU A 102 -5.11 7.43 2.73
CA GLU A 102 -5.70 8.65 3.26
C GLU A 102 -5.52 9.82 2.28
N TYR A 103 -4.29 10.04 1.79
CA TYR A 103 -4.01 11.04 0.77
C TYR A 103 -4.88 10.82 -0.48
N ARG A 104 -4.95 9.58 -0.99
CA ARG A 104 -5.76 9.27 -2.17
C ARG A 104 -7.24 9.51 -1.93
N ASN A 105 -7.75 9.18 -0.76
CA ASN A 105 -9.16 9.38 -0.42
C ASN A 105 -9.50 10.87 -0.34
N HIS A 106 -8.56 11.69 0.16
CA HIS A 106 -8.76 13.13 0.28
C HIS A 106 -8.59 13.88 -1.06
N HIS A 107 -7.63 13.47 -1.90
CA HIS A 107 -7.25 14.19 -3.12
C HIS A 107 -7.77 13.55 -4.42
N GLY A 108 -8.31 12.33 -4.38
CA GLY A 108 -8.76 11.58 -5.55
C GLY A 108 -7.61 11.02 -6.42
N HIS A 109 -6.35 11.24 -6.05
CA HIS A 109 -5.17 10.74 -6.74
C HIS A 109 -4.01 10.47 -5.76
N LEU A 110 -2.95 9.77 -6.22
CA LEU A 110 -1.74 9.55 -5.42
C LEU A 110 -0.87 10.81 -5.35
N PRO A 111 0.05 10.93 -4.36
CA PRO A 111 1.07 11.95 -4.42
C PRO A 111 1.88 11.79 -5.73
N PRO A 112 2.16 12.87 -6.46
CA PRO A 112 2.66 12.81 -7.84
C PRO A 112 4.04 12.13 -7.99
N GLY A 113 4.85 12.11 -6.94
CA GLY A 113 6.12 11.39 -6.87
C GLY A 113 5.98 9.90 -6.53
N ASN A 114 4.86 9.48 -5.93
CA ASN A 114 4.54 8.07 -5.80
C ASN A 114 4.10 7.55 -7.17
N LYS A 115 4.97 6.76 -7.82
CA LYS A 115 4.57 6.04 -9.03
C LYS A 115 3.30 5.23 -8.73
N MET A 116 2.40 5.12 -9.70
CA MET A 116 1.52 3.95 -9.82
C MET A 116 2.38 2.70 -10.12
N THR A 117 3.32 2.36 -9.24
CA THR A 117 3.59 0.94 -9.05
C THR A 117 2.27 0.39 -8.51
N PRO A 118 1.63 -0.59 -9.17
CA PRO A 118 0.51 -1.28 -8.55
C PRO A 118 1.06 -1.83 -7.24
N ARG A 119 0.78 -1.13 -6.14
CA ARG A 119 1.06 -1.64 -4.80
C ARG A 119 0.30 -2.95 -4.78
N ARG A 120 1.02 -4.02 -4.43
CA ARG A 120 0.42 -5.32 -4.18
C ARG A 120 -0.85 -5.05 -3.40
N ALA A 121 -2.02 -5.35 -3.99
CA ALA A 121 -3.28 -5.18 -3.29
C ALA A 121 -3.13 -5.82 -1.90
N PRO A 122 -3.77 -5.27 -0.85
CA PRO A 122 -3.66 -5.84 0.49
C PRO A 122 -3.79 -7.35 0.41
N ASP A 123 -2.97 -8.11 1.14
CA ASP A 123 -3.13 -9.56 1.11
C ASP A 123 -4.54 -9.89 1.60
N TRP A 124 -5.20 -10.85 0.96
CA TRP A 124 -6.50 -11.32 1.41
C TRP A 124 -6.34 -12.04 2.74
N SER A 125 -7.31 -11.86 3.63
CA SER A 125 -7.48 -12.67 4.84
C SER A 125 -8.44 -13.82 4.60
N GLU A 126 -8.36 -14.88 5.42
CA GLU A 126 -9.31 -15.99 5.37
C GLU A 126 -10.75 -15.54 5.58
N GLU A 127 -10.97 -14.54 6.45
CA GLU A 127 -12.29 -13.99 6.73
C GLU A 127 -12.90 -13.28 5.51
N GLU A 128 -12.12 -12.47 4.79
CA GLU A 128 -12.59 -11.83 3.55
C GLU A 128 -12.93 -12.86 2.47
N VAL A 129 -12.11 -13.92 2.35
CA VAL A 129 -12.37 -15.03 1.43
C VAL A 129 -13.65 -15.77 1.83
N ARG A 130 -13.87 -16.01 3.13
CA ARG A 130 -15.09 -16.63 3.65
C ARG A 130 -16.32 -15.81 3.30
N VAL A 131 -16.32 -14.51 3.58
CA VAL A 131 -17.45 -13.61 3.24
C VAL A 131 -17.78 -13.63 1.75
N LEU A 132 -16.74 -13.65 0.90
CA LEU A 132 -16.89 -13.71 -0.55
C LEU A 132 -17.54 -15.03 -1.02
N LEU A 133 -17.18 -16.15 -0.39
CA LEU A 133 -17.67 -17.49 -0.74
C LEU A 133 -19.04 -17.82 -0.14
N ASP A 134 -19.35 -17.33 1.06
CA ASP A 134 -20.63 -17.55 1.73
C ASP A 134 -21.77 -16.72 1.09
N ARG A 135 -21.44 -15.77 0.21
CA ARG A 135 -22.41 -14.88 -0.46
C ARG A 135 -22.23 -14.92 -1.99
N PRO A 136 -22.40 -16.09 -2.62
CA PRO A 136 -22.16 -16.22 -4.06
C PRO A 136 -23.14 -15.38 -4.87
N ASP A 137 -24.35 -15.11 -4.37
CA ASP A 137 -25.42 -14.45 -5.11
C ASP A 137 -25.30 -12.92 -5.16
N LEU A 138 -24.46 -12.31 -4.30
CA LEU A 138 -24.23 -10.86 -4.32
C LEU A 138 -23.36 -10.45 -5.51
N ALA A 139 -23.66 -9.30 -6.11
CA ALA A 139 -22.81 -8.69 -7.13
C ALA A 139 -21.48 -8.20 -6.54
N ASP A 140 -20.45 -8.04 -7.36
CA ASP A 140 -19.11 -7.61 -6.91
C ASP A 140 -19.17 -6.23 -6.24
N GLU A 141 -20.05 -5.35 -6.71
CA GLU A 141 -20.33 -4.02 -6.14
C GLU A 141 -20.89 -4.11 -4.72
N GLU A 142 -21.76 -5.08 -4.46
CA GLU A 142 -22.36 -5.28 -3.15
C GLU A 142 -21.36 -5.91 -2.17
N VAL A 143 -20.55 -6.85 -2.66
CA VAL A 143 -19.44 -7.42 -1.88
C VAL A 143 -18.40 -6.35 -1.55
N ALA A 144 -18.10 -5.43 -2.46
CA ALA A 144 -17.17 -4.33 -2.20
C ALA A 144 -17.64 -3.38 -1.08
N LYS A 145 -18.96 -3.22 -0.91
CA LYS A 145 -19.54 -2.46 0.21
C LYS A 145 -19.37 -3.18 1.56
N ILE A 146 -19.29 -4.51 1.54
CA ILE A 146 -19.11 -5.35 2.73
C ILE A 146 -17.60 -5.45 3.08
N LEU A 147 -16.78 -5.72 2.07
CA LEU A 147 -15.33 -5.87 2.19
C LEU A 147 -14.63 -4.52 2.03
N ILE A 148 -14.73 -3.69 3.07
CA ILE A 148 -14.15 -2.35 3.10
C ILE A 148 -12.65 -2.42 2.74
N GLY A 149 -12.26 -1.74 1.66
CA GLY A 149 -10.88 -1.74 1.15
C GLY A 149 -10.63 -2.68 -0.03
N ARG A 150 -11.62 -3.47 -0.46
CA ARG A 150 -11.58 -4.27 -1.69
C ARG A 150 -12.31 -3.56 -2.83
N SER A 151 -11.67 -3.51 -3.99
CA SER A 151 -12.32 -3.03 -5.21
C SER A 151 -13.15 -4.15 -5.86
N THR A 152 -14.15 -3.77 -6.64
CA THR A 152 -14.95 -4.69 -7.48
C THR A 152 -14.07 -5.56 -8.36
N GLY A 153 -13.08 -4.96 -9.03
CA GLY A 153 -12.12 -5.72 -9.85
C GLY A 153 -11.31 -6.74 -9.08
N ALA A 154 -10.89 -6.43 -7.84
CA ALA A 154 -10.17 -7.40 -7.00
C ALA A 154 -11.06 -8.57 -6.59
N ILE A 155 -12.33 -8.31 -6.28
CA ILE A 155 -13.33 -9.33 -5.95
C ILE A 155 -13.58 -10.23 -7.17
N GLY A 156 -13.80 -9.65 -8.35
CA GLY A 156 -14.01 -10.39 -9.59
C GLY A 156 -12.83 -11.30 -9.94
N VAL A 157 -11.59 -10.84 -9.75
CA VAL A 157 -10.38 -11.67 -9.94
C VAL A 157 -10.37 -12.89 -9.01
N VAL A 158 -10.70 -12.71 -7.73
CA VAL A 158 -10.74 -13.84 -6.78
C VAL A 158 -11.86 -14.80 -7.13
N ARG A 159 -13.06 -14.30 -7.46
CA ARG A 159 -14.20 -15.14 -7.87
C ARG A 159 -13.87 -15.95 -9.13
N ALA A 160 -13.21 -15.34 -10.10
CA ALA A 160 -12.72 -16.03 -11.29
C ALA A 160 -11.66 -17.09 -10.93
N GLY A 161 -10.73 -16.79 -10.03
CA GLY A 161 -9.75 -17.76 -9.54
C GLY A 161 -10.39 -18.97 -8.84
N VAL A 162 -11.42 -18.75 -8.02
CA VAL A 162 -12.21 -19.82 -7.38
C VAL A 162 -12.96 -20.65 -8.42
N HIS A 163 -13.54 -20.02 -9.43
CA HIS A 163 -14.20 -20.72 -10.52
C HIS A 163 -13.22 -21.61 -11.31
N SER A 164 -12.03 -21.09 -11.63
CA SER A 164 -10.97 -21.89 -12.25
C SER A 164 -10.52 -23.05 -11.36
N PHE A 165 -10.38 -22.84 -10.04
CA PHE A 165 -10.05 -23.91 -9.09
C PHE A 165 -11.07 -25.05 -9.14
N HIS A 166 -12.36 -24.70 -9.08
CA HIS A 166 -13.47 -25.64 -9.17
C HIS A 166 -13.45 -26.48 -10.46
N LEU A 167 -13.11 -25.86 -11.59
CA LEU A 167 -13.02 -26.54 -12.89
C LEU A 167 -11.71 -27.31 -13.11
N GLY A 168 -10.81 -27.37 -12.12
CA GLY A 168 -9.48 -27.98 -12.27
C GLY A 168 -8.54 -27.19 -13.19
N GLY A 169 -8.80 -25.91 -13.39
CA GLY A 169 -8.07 -25.01 -14.28
C GLY A 169 -6.92 -24.24 -13.62
N ASN A 170 -6.55 -23.11 -14.23
CA ASN A 170 -5.43 -22.29 -13.75
C ASN A 170 -5.80 -21.46 -12.51
N VAL A 171 -5.09 -21.70 -11.41
CA VAL A 171 -5.33 -21.07 -10.10
C VAL A 171 -4.26 -20.04 -9.70
N SER A 172 -3.40 -19.62 -10.63
CA SER A 172 -2.33 -18.65 -10.38
C SER A 172 -2.81 -17.29 -9.84
N MET A 173 -4.09 -16.97 -9.99
CA MET A 173 -4.73 -15.78 -9.44
C MET A 173 -5.01 -15.88 -7.94
N LEU A 174 -4.97 -17.08 -7.36
CA LEU A 174 -5.22 -17.32 -5.95
C LEU A 174 -3.92 -17.34 -5.15
N SER A 175 -3.93 -16.71 -3.98
CA SER A 175 -2.80 -16.79 -3.06
C SER A 175 -2.68 -18.20 -2.45
N LYS A 176 -1.51 -18.54 -1.91
CA LYS A 176 -1.30 -19.80 -1.19
C LYS A 176 -2.27 -19.96 0.00
N MET A 177 -2.60 -18.86 0.68
CA MET A 177 -3.61 -18.88 1.75
C MET A 177 -4.97 -19.29 1.21
N MET A 178 -5.43 -18.69 0.12
CA MET A 178 -6.73 -19.01 -0.49
C MET A 178 -6.82 -20.47 -0.92
N LEU A 179 -5.77 -20.98 -1.55
CA LEU A 179 -5.71 -22.39 -1.95
C LEU A 179 -5.81 -23.32 -0.74
N ASN A 180 -5.07 -23.03 0.33
CA ASN A 180 -5.17 -23.80 1.57
C ASN A 180 -6.58 -23.73 2.18
N TYR A 181 -7.21 -22.56 2.15
CA TYR A 181 -8.58 -22.38 2.65
C TYR A 181 -9.58 -23.24 1.87
N LEU A 182 -9.51 -23.21 0.54
CA LEU A 182 -10.39 -24.01 -0.34
C LEU A 182 -10.16 -25.52 -0.15
N GLN A 183 -8.91 -25.98 -0.04
CA GLN A 183 -8.58 -27.40 0.10
C GLN A 183 -8.93 -27.99 1.48
N ARG A 184 -8.95 -27.17 2.54
CA ARG A 184 -9.21 -27.64 3.90
C ARG A 184 -10.69 -27.69 4.26
N ARG A 185 -11.56 -27.03 3.48
CA ARG A 185 -13.00 -27.07 3.74
C ARG A 185 -13.53 -28.49 3.52
N ARG A 186 -14.36 -28.92 4.47
CA ARG A 186 -15.09 -30.20 4.42
C ARG A 186 -16.50 -30.05 3.87
N GLU A 187 -17.04 -28.84 3.93
CA GLU A 187 -18.38 -28.53 3.44
C GLU A 187 -18.33 -28.14 1.96
N PRO A 188 -19.32 -28.58 1.15
CA PRO A 188 -19.40 -28.18 -0.24
C PRO A 188 -19.52 -26.66 -0.41
N LEU A 189 -18.84 -26.13 -1.42
CA LEU A 189 -18.87 -24.70 -1.75
C LEU A 189 -19.71 -24.46 -2.99
N ARG A 190 -20.46 -23.36 -3.00
CA ARG A 190 -21.15 -22.90 -4.20
C ARG A 190 -20.25 -21.92 -4.95
N CYS A 191 -19.92 -22.22 -6.19
CA CYS A 191 -19.07 -21.37 -7.01
C CYS A 191 -19.70 -19.97 -7.18
N PRO A 192 -18.98 -18.88 -6.90
CA PRO A 192 -19.53 -17.53 -7.03
C PRO A 192 -19.83 -17.12 -8.48
N VAL A 193 -19.26 -17.82 -9.46
CA VAL A 193 -19.45 -17.55 -10.89
C VAL A 193 -20.58 -18.42 -11.47
N CYS A 194 -20.38 -19.74 -11.57
CA CYS A 194 -21.35 -20.64 -12.21
C CYS A 194 -22.45 -21.18 -11.28
N LYS A 195 -22.39 -20.86 -9.98
CA LYS A 195 -23.35 -21.30 -8.96
C LYS A 195 -23.46 -22.81 -8.73
N ALA A 196 -22.59 -23.61 -9.35
CA ALA A 196 -22.47 -25.04 -9.11
C ALA A 196 -21.82 -25.33 -7.75
N THR A 197 -22.22 -26.42 -7.12
CA THR A 197 -21.62 -26.89 -5.87
C THR A 197 -20.43 -27.81 -6.16
N PHE A 198 -19.33 -27.65 -5.44
CA PHE A 198 -18.10 -28.45 -5.58
C PHE A 198 -17.38 -28.65 -4.25
#